data_AF-A0A6G3UAG3-F1
#
_entry.id   AF-A0A6G3UAG3-F1
#
_cell.length_a   1.000
_cell.length_b   1.000
_cell.length_c   1.000
_cell.angle_alpha   90.00
_cell.angle_beta   90.00
_cell.angle_gamma   90.00
#
_symmetry.space_group_name_H-M   'P 1'
#
loop_
_entity.id
_entity.type
_entity.pdbx_description
1 polymer ?
#
loop_
_entity_poly.entity_id
_entity_poly.type
_entity_poly.pdbx_seq_one_letter_code
_entity_poly.pdbx_strand_id
1 'polypeptide(L)'
;LAARGARSVLVPPGLDERWLAASGVARVADRAESTARELDRADSVVTGCAVAVAETGTIVLDGSPDQGRRRITLVPDHHICVVRVPGQVVASVPRALERLDPARPLTWISGPSATSDIELDRVEGVHGPRTLEVVLAGG
;
A
#
# COMPACT_ATOMS: atom_id res chain seq x y z
N LEU A 1 -5.57 -10.52 6.92
CA LEU A 1 -4.56 -10.90 7.95
C LEU A 1 -4.74 -12.33 8.48
N ALA A 2 -5.78 -12.64 9.25
CA ALA A 2 -5.98 -13.99 9.81
C ALA A 2 -6.09 -15.10 8.75
N ALA A 3 -6.81 -14.84 7.65
CA ALA A 3 -6.92 -15.77 6.52
C ALA A 3 -5.56 -16.11 5.85
N ARG A 4 -4.55 -15.25 6.02
CA ARG A 4 -3.17 -15.47 5.52
C ARG A 4 -2.23 -16.03 6.61
N GLY A 5 -2.71 -16.24 7.84
CA GLY A 5 -1.87 -16.65 8.96
C GLY A 5 -0.81 -15.62 9.35
N ALA A 6 -1.01 -14.33 9.06
CA ALA A 6 -0.06 -13.28 9.37
C ALA A 6 0.18 -13.17 10.90
N ARG A 7 1.44 -13.20 11.31
CA ARG A 7 1.86 -13.10 12.73
C ARG A 7 2.32 -11.70 13.09
N SER A 8 2.80 -10.95 12.10
CA SER A 8 3.27 -9.59 12.21
C SER A 8 2.66 -8.69 11.14
N VAL A 9 2.43 -7.42 11.49
CA VAL A 9 1.96 -6.40 10.56
C VAL A 9 2.75 -5.12 10.77
N LEU A 10 3.38 -4.64 9.70
CA LEU A 10 4.09 -3.36 9.67
C LEU A 10 3.08 -2.22 9.57
N VAL A 11 3.21 -1.22 10.44
CA VAL A 11 2.26 -0.11 10.55
C VAL A 11 2.98 1.24 10.52
N PRO A 12 2.47 2.21 9.73
CA PRO A 12 2.96 3.58 9.75
C PRO A 12 2.48 4.33 11.01
N PRO A 13 3.14 5.43 11.39
CA PRO A 13 2.87 6.12 12.67
C PRO A 13 1.47 6.75 12.78
N GLY A 14 0.83 7.06 11.65
CA GLY A 14 -0.50 7.68 11.60
C GLY A 14 -1.63 6.70 11.24
N LEU A 15 -1.41 5.39 11.35
CA LEU A 15 -2.45 4.40 11.02
C LEU A 15 -3.63 4.49 12.00
N ASP A 16 -4.86 4.40 11.48
CA ASP A 16 -6.04 4.28 12.33
C ASP A 16 -6.03 2.92 13.06
N GLU A 17 -5.80 2.96 14.37
CA GLU A 17 -5.65 1.75 15.18
C GLU A 17 -6.90 0.86 15.18
N ARG A 18 -8.07 1.42 14.87
CA ARG A 18 -9.34 0.67 14.81
C ARG A 18 -9.31 -0.40 13.73
N TRP A 19 -8.56 -0.21 12.65
CA TRP A 19 -8.43 -1.20 11.57
C TRP A 19 -7.76 -2.49 12.03
N LEU A 20 -6.97 -2.43 13.12
CA LEU A 20 -6.23 -3.57 13.65
C LEU A 20 -6.68 -3.98 15.05
N ALA A 21 -7.77 -3.40 15.57
CA ALA A 21 -8.23 -3.66 16.94
C ALA A 21 -8.60 -5.14 17.16
N ALA A 22 -9.20 -5.79 16.15
CA ALA A 22 -9.66 -7.17 16.23
C ALA A 22 -8.66 -8.22 15.70
N SER A 23 -7.48 -7.82 15.22
CA SER A 23 -6.60 -8.75 14.48
C SER A 23 -5.79 -9.68 15.38
N GLY A 24 -5.40 -9.23 16.59
CA GLY A 24 -4.48 -9.96 17.47
C GLY A 24 -3.04 -10.10 16.94
N VAL A 25 -2.73 -9.51 15.78
CA VAL A 25 -1.44 -9.62 15.09
C VAL A 25 -0.41 -8.67 15.73
N ALA A 26 0.85 -9.12 15.84
CA ALA A 26 1.93 -8.29 16.40
C ALA A 26 2.20 -7.07 15.50
N ARG A 27 2.09 -5.86 16.06
CA ARG A 27 2.34 -4.62 15.32
C ARG A 27 3.84 -4.30 15.33
N VAL A 28 4.40 -4.10 14.15
CA VAL A 28 5.78 -3.66 13.94
C VAL A 28 5.73 -2.21 13.48
N ALA A 29 6.37 -1.29 14.20
CA ALA A 29 6.35 0.12 13.84
C ALA A 29 7.30 0.40 12.66
N ASP A 30 6.90 1.34 11.79
CA ASP A 30 7.76 1.93 10.77
C ASP A 30 8.88 2.79 11.41
N ARG A 31 10.10 2.26 11.55
CA ARG A 31 11.23 2.96 12.21
C ARG A 31 12.37 3.31 11.26
N ALA A 32 12.94 4.52 11.40
CA ALA A 32 13.99 5.05 10.53
C ALA A 32 15.12 4.04 10.25
N GLU A 33 15.57 3.36 11.29
CA GLU A 33 16.66 2.40 11.35
C GLU A 33 16.35 1.02 10.74
N SER A 34 15.08 0.68 10.47
CA SER A 34 14.72 -0.65 9.95
C SER A 34 15.37 -0.93 8.60
N THR A 35 16.17 -1.99 8.53
CA THR A 35 16.83 -2.47 7.31
C THR A 35 15.86 -3.18 6.38
N ALA A 36 16.21 -3.34 5.10
CA ALA A 36 15.32 -4.02 4.15
C ALA A 36 15.05 -5.47 4.59
N ARG A 37 16.09 -6.15 5.11
CA ARG A 37 15.97 -7.52 5.65
C ARG A 37 15.03 -7.63 6.85
N GLU A 38 14.88 -6.58 7.64
CA GLU A 38 13.92 -6.59 8.76
C GLU A 38 12.50 -6.35 8.28
N LEU A 39 12.31 -5.41 7.34
CA LEU A 39 11.01 -5.13 6.73
C LEU A 39 10.48 -6.34 5.95
N ASP A 40 11.36 -7.07 5.27
CA ASP A 40 11.04 -8.29 4.50
C ASP A 40 10.51 -9.44 5.37
N ARG A 41 10.79 -9.43 6.68
CA ARG A 41 10.25 -10.42 7.62
C ARG A 41 8.82 -10.11 8.09
N ALA A 42 8.30 -8.91 7.82
CA ALA A 42 6.93 -8.58 8.17
C ALA A 42 5.97 -9.32 7.23
N ASP A 43 4.99 -10.03 7.79
CA ASP A 43 4.07 -10.83 6.98
C ASP A 43 3.13 -9.97 6.13
N SER A 44 2.89 -8.72 6.54
CA SER A 44 2.04 -7.75 5.84
C SER A 44 2.40 -6.32 6.25
N VAL A 45 2.08 -5.35 5.40
CA VAL A 45 2.00 -3.92 5.75
C VAL A 45 0.56 -3.44 5.58
N VAL A 46 0.09 -2.58 6.48
CA VAL A 46 -1.22 -1.93 6.36
C VAL A 46 -1.02 -0.42 6.29
N THR A 47 -1.59 0.21 5.27
CA THR A 47 -1.54 1.66 5.08
C THR A 47 -2.89 2.22 4.68
N GLY A 48 -3.06 3.54 4.81
CA GLY A 48 -4.00 4.31 4.00
C GLY A 48 -3.45 4.61 2.60
N CYS A 49 -4.09 5.55 1.91
CA CYS A 49 -3.59 6.16 0.68
C CYS A 49 -3.93 7.65 0.65
N ALA A 50 -3.37 8.40 -0.29
CA ALA A 50 -3.77 9.78 -0.56
C ALA A 50 -5.07 9.81 -1.37
N VAL A 51 -5.08 9.10 -2.51
CA VAL A 51 -6.20 9.01 -3.44
C VAL A 51 -6.15 7.68 -4.20
N ALA A 52 -7.30 7.18 -4.62
CA ALA A 52 -7.44 6.06 -5.53
C ALA A 52 -8.18 6.50 -6.80
N VAL A 53 -7.75 5.99 -7.96
CA VAL A 53 -8.30 6.29 -9.29
C VAL A 53 -9.06 5.07 -9.79
N ALA A 54 -10.36 5.25 -10.06
CA ALA A 54 -11.23 4.17 -10.51
C ALA A 54 -10.88 3.69 -11.92
N GLU A 55 -10.68 4.60 -12.89
CA GLU A 55 -10.48 4.23 -14.31
C GLU A 55 -9.25 3.33 -14.55
N THR A 56 -8.20 3.50 -13.75
CA THR A 56 -6.92 2.77 -13.89
C THR A 56 -6.70 1.73 -12.78
N GLY A 57 -7.62 1.64 -11.82
CA GLY A 57 -7.42 0.84 -10.61
C GLY A 57 -6.15 1.24 -9.85
N THR A 58 -5.82 2.53 -9.80
CA THR A 58 -4.57 3.03 -9.20
C THR A 58 -4.78 3.48 -7.76
N ILE A 59 -3.83 3.18 -6.90
CA ILE A 59 -3.68 3.82 -5.58
C ILE A 59 -2.45 4.72 -5.60
N VAL A 60 -2.56 5.92 -5.03
CA VAL A 60 -1.46 6.86 -4.88
C VAL A 60 -1.12 7.05 -3.40
N LEU A 61 0.15 6.86 -3.07
CA LEU A 61 0.74 7.20 -1.78
C LEU A 61 1.59 8.46 -1.94
N ASP A 62 1.44 9.43 -1.04
CA ASP A 62 2.19 10.69 -0.96
C ASP A 62 3.14 10.77 0.25
N GLY A 63 3.30 9.65 0.98
CA GLY A 63 4.12 9.56 2.19
C GLY A 63 3.47 10.19 3.42
N SER A 64 2.14 10.32 3.44
CA SER A 64 1.42 10.84 4.62
C SER A 64 1.60 9.95 5.85
N PRO A 65 1.31 10.44 7.07
CA PRO A 65 1.54 9.67 8.29
C PRO A 65 0.85 8.30 8.33
N ASP A 66 -0.30 8.14 7.65
CA ASP A 66 -1.02 6.87 7.54
C ASP A 66 -0.47 5.94 6.43
N GLN A 67 0.60 6.34 5.75
CA GLN A 67 1.26 5.61 4.66
C GLN A 67 2.71 5.27 4.97
N GLY A 68 3.35 6.04 5.85
CA GLY A 68 4.73 5.82 6.28
C GLY A 68 5.75 6.08 5.18
N ARG A 69 6.97 5.59 5.40
CA ARG A 69 8.09 5.76 4.46
C ARG A 69 7.92 4.83 3.27
N ARG A 70 8.27 5.28 2.06
CA ARG A 70 8.16 4.50 0.81
C ARG A 70 8.67 3.06 0.89
N ARG A 71 9.71 2.78 1.70
CA ARG A 71 10.27 1.43 1.85
C ARG A 71 9.27 0.42 2.44
N ILE A 72 8.35 0.84 3.31
CA ILE A 72 7.42 -0.09 3.97
C ILE A 72 6.34 -0.64 3.03
N THR A 73 6.10 0.03 1.90
CA THR A 73 5.16 -0.42 0.86
C THR A 73 5.85 -1.02 -0.36
N LEU A 74 7.18 -1.17 -0.31
CA LEU A 74 7.99 -1.78 -1.38
C LEU A 74 8.60 -3.12 -0.96
N VAL A 75 8.96 -3.26 0.32
CA VAL A 75 9.74 -4.41 0.79
C VAL A 75 8.87 -5.58 1.27
N PRO A 76 7.86 -5.40 2.15
CA PRO A 76 6.98 -6.51 2.53
C PRO A 76 6.21 -7.04 1.33
N ASP A 77 6.07 -8.35 1.26
CA ASP A 77 5.50 -9.01 0.08
C ASP A 77 3.96 -8.93 -0.03
N HIS A 78 3.32 -8.45 1.04
CA HIS A 78 1.88 -8.26 1.11
C HIS A 78 1.53 -6.86 1.61
N HIS A 79 0.82 -6.10 0.79
CA HIS A 79 0.34 -4.76 1.13
C HIS A 79 -1.19 -4.76 1.20
N ILE A 80 -1.73 -4.36 2.35
CA ILE A 80 -3.14 -4.06 2.54
C ILE A 80 -3.28 -2.53 2.52
N CYS A 81 -4.00 -2.00 1.54
CA CYS A 81 -4.28 -0.57 1.43
C CYS A 81 -5.75 -0.29 1.73
N VAL A 82 -6.00 0.53 2.75
CA VAL A 82 -7.35 0.98 3.12
C VAL A 82 -7.66 2.29 2.40
N VAL A 83 -8.73 2.29 1.61
CA VAL A 83 -9.22 3.44 0.86
C VAL A 83 -10.54 3.90 1.46
N ARG A 84 -10.58 5.10 2.04
CA ARG A 84 -11.80 5.63 2.67
C ARG A 84 -12.75 6.19 1.62
N VAL A 85 -13.95 5.62 1.53
CA VAL A 85 -14.99 6.01 0.57
C VAL A 85 -16.09 6.83 1.25
N PRO A 86 -16.76 7.76 0.53
CA PRO A 86 -16.56 8.09 -0.89
C PRO A 86 -15.41 9.08 -1.13
N GLY A 87 -14.79 9.63 -0.08
CA GLY A 87 -13.90 10.78 -0.18
C GLY A 87 -12.59 10.56 -0.96
N GLN A 88 -12.03 9.35 -0.98
CA GLN A 88 -10.70 9.11 -1.56
C GLN A 88 -10.70 8.46 -2.95
N VAL A 89 -11.86 8.08 -3.48
CA VAL A 89 -11.94 7.52 -4.83
C VAL A 89 -12.33 8.62 -5.81
N VAL A 90 -11.51 8.82 -6.85
CA VAL A 90 -11.81 9.71 -7.97
C VAL A 90 -12.01 8.92 -9.24
N ALA A 91 -12.73 9.51 -10.19
CA ALA A 91 -13.00 8.87 -11.47
C ALA A 91 -11.70 8.66 -12.29
N SER A 92 -10.83 9.66 -12.35
CA SER A 92 -9.72 9.69 -13.32
C SER A 92 -8.40 10.26 -12.79
N VAL A 93 -7.31 10.01 -13.53
CA VAL A 93 -5.95 10.50 -13.20
C VAL A 93 -5.88 12.02 -13.08
N PRO A 94 -6.47 12.84 -13.98
CA PRO A 94 -6.51 14.29 -13.80
C PRO A 94 -7.16 14.72 -12.48
N ARG A 95 -8.21 14.03 -12.04
CA ARG A 95 -8.87 14.29 -10.75
C ARG A 95 -8.01 13.89 -9.55
N ALA A 96 -7.13 12.91 -9.70
CA ALA A 96 -6.14 12.59 -8.67
C ALA A 96 -5.06 13.68 -8.60
N LEU A 97 -4.57 14.16 -9.75
CA LEU A 97 -3.57 15.24 -9.79
C LEU A 97 -4.05 16.52 -9.11
N GLU A 98 -5.34 16.86 -9.23
CA GLU A 98 -5.96 17.98 -8.49
C GLU A 98 -5.84 17.88 -6.96
N ARG A 99 -5.60 16.67 -6.42
CA ARG A 99 -5.55 16.38 -4.97
C ARG A 99 -4.16 16.09 -4.43
N LEU A 100 -3.14 16.07 -5.30
CA LEU A 100 -1.79 15.67 -4.95
C LEU A 100 -0.87 16.88 -4.94
N ASP A 101 0.02 16.93 -3.95
CA ASP A 101 1.10 17.90 -3.91
C ASP A 101 2.30 17.36 -4.71
N PRO A 102 2.69 18.01 -5.83
CA PRO A 102 3.81 17.54 -6.66
C PRO A 102 5.17 17.68 -5.97
N ALA A 103 5.29 18.43 -4.87
CA ALA A 103 6.52 18.53 -4.09
C ALA A 103 6.74 17.31 -3.17
N ARG A 104 5.72 16.47 -2.97
CA ARG A 104 5.78 15.27 -2.13
C ARG A 104 6.18 14.04 -2.94
N PRO A 105 6.81 13.02 -2.31
CA PRO A 105 7.10 11.77 -2.99
C PRO A 105 5.79 11.03 -3.32
N LEU A 106 5.51 10.82 -4.60
CA LEU A 106 4.34 10.08 -5.06
C LEU A 106 4.71 8.66 -5.50
N THR A 107 4.07 7.65 -4.91
CA THR A 107 4.15 6.25 -5.34
C THR A 107 2.80 5.85 -5.92
N TRP A 108 2.78 5.59 -7.23
CA TRP A 108 1.58 5.20 -7.97
C TRP A 108 1.61 3.68 -8.18
N ILE A 109 0.62 2.99 -7.62
CA ILE A 109 0.46 1.54 -7.73
C ILE A 109 -0.79 1.30 -8.58
N SER A 110 -0.60 1.05 -9.88
CA SER A 110 -1.70 0.81 -10.81
C SER A 110 -2.05 -0.68 -10.87
N GLY A 111 -3.32 -0.96 -11.16
CA GLY A 111 -3.82 -2.31 -11.37
C GLY A 111 -3.00 -3.10 -12.39
N PRO A 112 -3.17 -4.43 -12.45
CA PRO A 112 -2.26 -5.34 -13.13
C PRO A 112 -1.96 -4.83 -14.54
N SER A 113 -0.68 -4.60 -14.80
CA SER A 113 -0.24 -4.36 -16.16
C SER A 113 -0.58 -5.62 -16.96
N ALA A 114 -1.48 -5.49 -17.94
CA ALA A 114 -1.55 -6.44 -19.04
C ALA A 114 -0.32 -6.22 -19.92
N THR A 115 0.86 -6.63 -19.44
CA THR A 115 2.04 -6.76 -20.30
C THR A 115 1.86 -8.05 -21.06
N SER A 116 1.45 -7.94 -22.33
CA SER A 116 1.77 -8.96 -23.32
C SER A 116 3.29 -8.93 -23.48
N ASP A 117 4.00 -9.91 -22.91
CA ASP A 117 5.46 -10.01 -23.04
C ASP A 117 5.83 -10.16 -24.52
N ILE A 118 6.59 -9.20 -25.04
CA ILE A 118 7.20 -9.23 -26.38
C ILE A 118 8.31 -10.32 -26.45
N GLU A 119 8.79 -10.81 -25.29
CA GLU A 119 9.96 -11.69 -25.19
C GLU A 119 9.65 -13.08 -24.58
N LEU A 120 8.41 -13.38 -24.17
CA LEU A 120 7.97 -14.69 -23.65
C LEU A 120 8.76 -15.27 -22.45
N ASP A 121 9.70 -14.54 -21.88
CA ASP A 121 10.47 -14.94 -20.70
C ASP A 121 10.19 -13.99 -19.54
N ARG A 122 9.30 -14.43 -18.64
CA ARG A 122 8.85 -13.64 -17.49
C ARG A 122 9.96 -13.62 -16.44
N VAL A 123 10.85 -12.64 -16.51
CA VAL A 123 11.75 -12.35 -15.39
C VAL A 123 10.89 -11.80 -14.24
N GLU A 124 10.68 -12.59 -13.19
CA GLU A 124 10.06 -12.13 -11.96
C GLU A 124 10.97 -11.09 -11.28
N GLY A 125 10.88 -9.83 -11.70
CA GLY A 125 11.60 -8.76 -11.02
C GLY A 125 11.04 -8.52 -9.62
N VAL A 126 11.91 -8.04 -8.73
CA VAL A 126 11.59 -7.68 -7.33
C VAL A 126 10.87 -6.31 -7.32
N HIS A 127 9.69 -6.24 -7.95
CA HIS A 127 9.00 -4.99 -8.32
C HIS A 127 8.10 -4.38 -7.24
N GLY A 128 8.12 -4.91 -6.02
CA GLY A 128 7.24 -4.52 -4.92
C GLY A 128 6.43 -5.71 -4.39
N PRO A 129 5.43 -5.47 -3.52
CA PRO A 129 4.59 -6.52 -2.96
C PRO A 129 3.94 -7.37 -4.05
N ARG A 130 4.10 -8.70 -4.01
CA ARG A 130 3.43 -9.61 -4.96
C ARG A 130 1.92 -9.71 -4.73
N THR A 131 1.47 -9.40 -3.51
CA THR A 131 0.05 -9.34 -3.17
C THR A 131 -0.34 -7.93 -2.72
N LEU A 132 -1.35 -7.35 -3.37
CA LEU A 132 -2.02 -6.13 -2.94
C LEU A 132 -3.49 -6.43 -2.65
N GLU A 133 -3.94 -6.18 -1.43
CA GLU A 133 -5.35 -6.23 -1.03
C GLU A 133 -5.86 -4.79 -0.80
N VAL A 134 -6.91 -4.40 -1.51
CA VAL A 134 -7.53 -3.07 -1.36
C VAL A 134 -8.82 -3.20 -0.58
N VAL A 135 -8.93 -2.49 0.54
CA VAL A 135 -10.13 -2.46 1.38
C VAL A 135 -10.82 -1.11 1.21
N LEU A 136 -11.99 -1.11 0.60
CA LEU A 136 -12.86 0.07 0.58
C LEU A 136 -13.60 0.16 1.90
N ALA A 137 -13.32 1.21 2.68
CA ALA A 137 -13.93 1.44 4.00
C ALA A 137 -14.87 2.65 3.95
N GLY A 138 -16.16 2.41 4.11
CA GLY A 138 -17.20 3.43 4.30
C GLY A 138 -17.60 3.54 5.78
N GLY A 139 -18.25 4.65 6.13
CA GLY A 139 -18.98 4.77 7.39
C GLY A 139 -20.26 3.96 7.39
#